data_AF-A0A7J4XUR8-F1
#
_entry.id   AF-A0A7J4XUR8-F1
#
_cell.length_a   1.000
_cell.length_b   1.000
_cell.length_c   1.000
_cell.angle_alpha   90.00
_cell.angle_beta   90.00
_cell.angle_gamma   90.00
#
_symmetry.space_group_name_H-M   'P 1'
#
loop_
_entity.id
_entity.type
_entity.pdbx_description
1 polymer ?
#
loop_
_entity_poly.entity_id
_entity_poly.type
_entity_poly.pdbx_seq_one_letter_code
_entity_poly.pdbx_strand_id
1 'polypeptide(L)'
;MKPLFNIYLCLFASLLFIAACNDSDEEGITGFTIDTQEVTLGATGGMEPVKVASGTKWVAKVDKPWVKVMPANGVGSTNCEIVVDSTLSNDVRHAVVTFVPEGQPKQELKIHQTGYGKMIGLDKYEVEVPNMGNADKRYFDISVTTNVEFKVDYPLIGSWVTTTKRNPDISLDYGARPRTIKMRFKWEMNTDPQERIASIKFLPVNEADELEKEVTLTVKQEAAPEITDDRRGDSIAIVIASTKLRSMTNWDASERLDYWLGVTVWEKTDKGVTPEQLGRVRSVEFRMLNTKEELPAEIGKIKYLETLVVYGNTNTMLLPSPYRIGNALVGLKYLRNLTISALGITTISKTELESSRKDLITLDLSGNNFTTIPYDLTPANFPGLLNLSLTGNRRYSTITDLSTETRDNPGLCIDASSSTLKNLLKWKNLKSLSLSYNLIYGKLPTFINSYNGSPEYGVSTYTDEDIQQNDTLMSASEEVKAKLKTIPNILPNAEHFSINLNFLTGDDLPDWLLYHPRFARFDPFTLIYTQDSGKDKSGNIPGFKNEPSNLEWFYERYPKARPTLTDN
;
A
#
# COMPACT_ATOMS: atom_id res chain seq x y z
N MET A 1 3.62 -32.00 18.04
CA MET A 1 2.70 -33.12 18.36
C MET A 1 2.90 -33.58 19.81
N LYS A 2 2.03 -33.08 20.70
CA LYS A 2 1.61 -33.49 22.05
C LYS A 2 0.73 -32.33 22.58
N PRO A 3 -0.26 -32.59 23.45
CA PRO A 3 -1.65 -32.71 23.03
C PRO A 3 -2.49 -31.43 23.12
N LEU A 4 -3.58 -31.45 22.35
CA LEU A 4 -4.64 -30.45 22.27
C LEU A 4 -5.46 -30.38 23.57
N PHE A 5 -5.77 -29.15 23.98
CA PHE A 5 -6.77 -28.81 25.00
C PHE A 5 -8.17 -29.25 24.50
N ASN A 6 -8.77 -30.23 25.18
CA ASN A 6 -10.18 -30.56 25.00
C ASN A 6 -11.04 -29.65 25.90
N ILE A 7 -11.88 -28.83 25.27
CA ILE A 7 -12.96 -28.10 25.93
C ILE A 7 -14.15 -29.05 26.07
N TYR A 8 -14.49 -29.45 27.30
CA TYR A 8 -15.73 -30.18 27.57
C TYR A 8 -16.86 -29.20 27.90
N LEU A 9 -17.88 -29.22 27.06
CA LEU A 9 -19.17 -28.57 27.26
C LEU A 9 -20.05 -29.54 28.08
N CYS A 10 -20.21 -29.30 29.38
CA CYS A 10 -21.08 -30.13 30.21
C CYS A 10 -22.54 -29.66 30.08
N LEU A 11 -23.33 -30.44 29.34
CA LEU A 11 -24.79 -30.40 29.32
C LEU A 11 -25.32 -30.99 30.64
N PHE A 12 -26.16 -30.23 31.34
CA PHE A 12 -26.91 -30.70 32.50
C PHE A 12 -28.00 -31.69 32.04
N ALA A 13 -27.92 -32.94 32.51
CA ALA A 13 -29.03 -33.88 32.52
C ALA A 13 -29.23 -34.35 33.97
N SER A 14 -30.36 -33.94 34.55
CA SER A 14 -30.84 -34.35 35.87
C SER A 14 -31.23 -35.82 35.86
N LEU A 15 -30.47 -36.66 36.58
CA LEU A 15 -30.82 -38.04 36.90
C LEU A 15 -31.14 -38.15 38.39
N LEU A 16 -32.42 -38.42 38.68
CA LEU A 16 -32.93 -38.84 39.97
C LEU A 16 -32.32 -40.18 40.36
N PHE A 17 -31.54 -40.22 41.45
CA PHE A 17 -31.17 -41.46 42.12
C PHE A 17 -32.13 -41.71 43.28
N ILE A 18 -32.88 -42.81 43.18
CA ILE A 18 -33.62 -43.41 44.29
C ILE A 18 -32.59 -44.21 45.09
N ALA A 19 -32.38 -43.85 46.35
CA ALA A 19 -31.52 -44.60 47.27
C ALA A 19 -32.22 -45.89 47.68
N ALA A 20 -31.61 -47.04 47.36
CA ALA A 20 -31.91 -48.32 47.98
C ALA A 20 -30.89 -48.54 49.11
N CYS A 21 -31.38 -48.69 50.35
CA CYS A 21 -30.58 -49.14 51.49
C CYS A 21 -30.01 -50.52 51.18
N ASN A 22 -28.69 -50.66 51.31
CA ASN A 22 -28.04 -51.95 51.46
C ASN A 22 -27.40 -51.95 52.85
N ASP A 23 -27.98 -52.71 53.77
CA ASP A 23 -27.41 -52.99 55.08
C ASP A 23 -26.19 -53.90 54.88
N SER A 24 -25.00 -53.32 55.03
CA SER A 24 -23.77 -54.06 55.28
C SER A 24 -23.24 -53.63 56.63
N ASP A 25 -23.11 -54.57 57.55
CA ASP A 25 -22.66 -54.41 58.94
C ASP A 25 -21.50 -53.42 59.06
N GLU A 26 -21.79 -52.21 59.55
CA GLU A 26 -20.79 -51.20 59.89
C GLU A 26 -20.04 -51.65 61.15
N GLU A 27 -18.73 -51.85 61.05
CA GLU A 27 -17.84 -51.67 62.20
C GLU A 27 -18.17 -50.29 62.81
N GLY A 28 -18.68 -50.28 64.04
CA GLY A 28 -19.15 -49.05 64.66
C GLY A 28 -18.09 -47.96 64.61
N ILE A 29 -18.36 -46.88 63.88
CA ILE A 29 -17.45 -45.74 63.78
C ILE A 29 -17.29 -45.14 65.19
N THR A 30 -16.13 -45.38 65.81
CA THR A 30 -15.79 -44.80 67.12
C THR A 30 -15.06 -43.49 66.89
N GLY A 31 -15.75 -42.36 67.10
CA GLY A 31 -15.17 -41.02 66.99
C GLY A 31 -15.57 -40.25 65.72
N PHE A 32 -14.76 -39.26 65.35
CA PHE A 32 -14.91 -38.41 64.16
C PHE A 32 -13.55 -38.29 63.47
N THR A 33 -13.49 -38.55 62.17
CA THR A 33 -12.29 -38.44 61.35
C THR A 33 -12.56 -37.82 60.00
N ILE A 34 -11.57 -37.07 59.50
CA ILE A 34 -11.42 -36.65 58.11
C ILE A 34 -10.16 -37.30 57.54
N ASP A 35 -10.18 -37.69 56.26
CA ASP A 35 -9.07 -38.38 55.59
C ASP A 35 -7.91 -37.47 55.20
N THR A 36 -8.13 -36.15 55.12
CA THR A 36 -7.10 -35.13 54.95
C THR A 36 -7.32 -33.95 55.89
N GLN A 37 -6.22 -33.30 56.30
CA GLN A 37 -6.24 -32.09 57.12
C GLN A 37 -5.94 -30.82 56.32
N GLU A 38 -5.52 -30.96 55.06
CA GLU A 38 -5.15 -29.84 54.19
C GLU A 38 -5.51 -30.13 52.74
N VAL A 39 -6.05 -29.11 52.06
CA VAL A 39 -6.32 -29.14 50.62
C VAL A 39 -5.72 -27.88 50.00
N THR A 40 -4.98 -28.05 48.91
CA THR A 40 -4.45 -26.94 48.11
C THR A 40 -5.04 -26.96 46.71
N LEU A 41 -5.70 -25.87 46.31
CA LEU A 41 -6.24 -25.68 44.96
C LEU A 41 -5.56 -24.52 44.23
N GLY A 42 -5.61 -24.57 42.90
CA GLY A 42 -5.19 -23.48 42.03
C GLY A 42 -6.11 -22.26 42.10
N ALA A 43 -5.67 -21.15 41.50
CA ALA A 43 -6.42 -19.88 41.42
C ALA A 43 -7.82 -19.98 40.82
N THR A 44 -8.07 -20.95 39.94
CA THR A 44 -9.39 -21.23 39.36
C THR A 44 -10.36 -21.84 40.38
N GLY A 45 -9.86 -22.37 41.49
CA GLY A 45 -10.65 -23.16 42.42
C GLY A 45 -11.03 -24.52 41.82
N GLY A 46 -12.09 -25.12 42.33
CA GLY A 46 -12.53 -26.45 41.93
C GLY A 46 -13.32 -27.16 43.02
N MET A 47 -13.53 -28.46 42.83
CA MET A 47 -14.17 -29.34 43.81
C MET A 47 -13.14 -30.36 44.27
N GLU A 48 -12.97 -30.50 45.59
CA GLU A 48 -12.10 -31.52 46.18
C GLU A 48 -12.92 -32.43 47.10
N PRO A 49 -12.92 -33.76 46.89
CA PRO A 49 -13.60 -34.68 47.79
C PRO A 49 -12.80 -34.90 49.08
N VAL A 50 -13.49 -34.88 50.21
CA VAL A 50 -12.95 -35.18 51.55
C VAL A 50 -13.84 -36.21 52.21
N LYS A 51 -13.29 -37.36 52.59
CA LYS A 51 -14.04 -38.41 53.27
C LYS A 51 -14.19 -38.08 54.76
N VAL A 52 -15.43 -38.06 55.23
CA VAL A 52 -15.79 -37.80 56.62
C VAL A 52 -16.42 -39.06 57.19
N ALA A 53 -15.94 -39.53 58.33
CA ALA A 53 -16.54 -40.63 59.07
C ALA A 53 -16.85 -40.20 60.51
N SER A 54 -18.10 -40.38 60.94
CA SER A 54 -18.50 -40.03 62.31
C SER A 54 -19.53 -40.99 62.90
N GLY A 55 -19.32 -41.38 64.16
CA GLY A 55 -20.31 -42.09 64.98
C GLY A 55 -21.44 -41.22 65.54
N THR A 56 -21.39 -39.89 65.36
CA THR A 56 -22.45 -38.95 65.78
C THR A 56 -22.83 -38.01 64.64
N LYS A 57 -23.89 -37.21 64.83
CA LYS A 57 -24.23 -36.16 63.87
C LYS A 57 -23.14 -35.08 63.88
N TRP A 58 -22.84 -34.52 62.72
CA TRP A 58 -21.88 -33.44 62.59
C TRP A 58 -22.38 -32.34 61.65
N VAL A 59 -21.82 -31.14 61.81
CA VAL A 59 -22.06 -29.98 60.94
C VAL A 59 -20.73 -29.36 60.54
N ALA A 60 -20.58 -29.03 59.26
CA ALA A 60 -19.44 -28.28 58.73
C ALA A 60 -19.73 -26.77 58.78
N LYS A 61 -18.77 -26.00 59.31
CA LYS A 61 -18.78 -24.54 59.32
C LYS A 61 -17.60 -24.03 58.52
N VAL A 62 -17.83 -23.02 57.67
CA VAL A 62 -16.80 -22.42 56.83
C VAL A 62 -16.60 -20.97 57.27
N ASP A 63 -15.35 -20.55 57.46
CA ASP A 63 -15.01 -19.19 57.91
C ASP A 63 -14.95 -18.15 56.77
N LYS A 64 -14.85 -18.61 55.52
CA LYS A 64 -14.81 -17.76 54.31
C LYS A 64 -15.96 -18.05 53.34
N PRO A 65 -16.53 -17.01 52.69
CA PRO A 65 -17.68 -17.17 51.80
C PRO A 65 -17.35 -17.82 50.44
N TRP A 66 -16.07 -17.94 50.08
CA TRP A 66 -15.60 -18.52 48.81
C TRP A 66 -15.33 -20.04 48.89
N VAL A 67 -15.64 -20.67 50.02
CA VAL A 67 -15.61 -22.13 50.20
C VAL A 67 -17.01 -22.62 50.60
N LYS A 68 -17.43 -23.75 50.06
CA LYS A 68 -18.68 -24.44 50.41
C LYS A 68 -18.40 -25.93 50.65
N VAL A 69 -19.21 -26.56 51.49
CA VAL A 69 -19.11 -27.99 51.83
C VAL A 69 -20.44 -28.66 51.51
N MET A 70 -20.41 -29.76 50.76
CA MET A 70 -21.60 -30.51 50.35
C MET A 70 -21.45 -32.02 50.58
N PRO A 71 -22.23 -32.67 51.46
CA PRO A 71 -23.24 -32.07 52.34
C PRO A 71 -22.60 -31.30 53.51
N ALA A 72 -23.26 -30.24 53.98
CA ALA A 72 -22.77 -29.42 55.10
C ALA A 72 -23.05 -30.04 56.50
N ASN A 73 -23.72 -31.18 56.55
CA ASN A 73 -24.00 -31.95 57.76
C ASN A 73 -24.24 -33.41 57.38
N GLY A 74 -24.10 -34.32 58.34
CA GLY A 74 -24.30 -35.74 58.11
C GLY A 74 -24.12 -36.59 59.36
N VAL A 75 -24.17 -37.90 59.17
CA VAL A 75 -23.90 -38.96 60.14
C VAL A 75 -23.33 -40.16 59.38
N GLY A 76 -22.49 -40.97 60.02
CA GLY A 76 -21.85 -42.11 59.36
C GLY A 76 -20.71 -41.70 58.44
N SER A 77 -20.39 -42.56 57.47
CA SER A 77 -19.34 -42.32 56.46
C SER A 77 -19.92 -41.67 55.21
N THR A 78 -19.40 -40.49 54.83
CA THR A 78 -19.80 -39.78 53.61
C THR A 78 -18.62 -39.08 52.94
N ASN A 79 -18.70 -38.88 51.63
CA ASN A 79 -17.79 -38.00 50.90
C ASN A 79 -18.40 -36.59 50.86
N CYS A 80 -17.67 -35.62 51.41
CA CYS A 80 -18.00 -34.21 51.33
C CYS A 80 -17.23 -33.57 50.17
N GLU A 81 -17.91 -32.85 49.29
CA GLU A 81 -17.28 -32.01 48.28
C GLU A 81 -16.97 -30.63 48.87
N ILE A 82 -15.70 -30.27 48.87
CA ILE A 82 -15.22 -28.92 49.17
C ILE A 82 -15.18 -28.14 47.86
N VAL A 83 -16.13 -27.22 47.68
CA VAL A 83 -16.23 -26.37 46.49
C VAL A 83 -15.58 -25.04 46.78
N VAL A 84 -14.55 -24.69 46.00
CA VAL A 84 -13.76 -23.46 46.15
C VAL A 84 -13.94 -22.59 44.92
N ASP A 85 -14.41 -21.35 45.12
CA ASP A 85 -14.59 -20.38 44.03
C ASP A 85 -13.23 -19.88 43.49
N SER A 86 -13.20 -19.44 42.23
CA SER A 86 -12.01 -18.81 41.65
C SER A 86 -11.61 -17.53 42.43
N THR A 87 -10.32 -17.34 42.65
CA THR A 87 -9.79 -16.15 43.33
C THR A 87 -9.85 -14.89 42.46
N LEU A 88 -9.74 -13.73 43.11
CA LEU A 88 -9.59 -12.41 42.47
C LEU A 88 -8.24 -11.76 42.84
N SER A 89 -7.39 -12.46 43.61
CA SER A 89 -6.11 -11.95 44.12
C SER A 89 -4.91 -12.63 43.45
N ASN A 90 -3.77 -11.95 43.44
CA ASN A 90 -2.47 -12.53 43.13
C ASN A 90 -1.87 -13.32 44.31
N ASP A 91 -2.36 -13.06 45.52
CA ASP A 91 -1.86 -13.69 46.74
C ASP A 91 -2.60 -15.00 47.07
N VAL A 92 -1.89 -15.89 47.78
CA VAL A 92 -2.49 -17.08 48.38
C VAL A 92 -3.52 -16.65 49.42
N ARG A 93 -4.70 -17.29 49.41
CA ARG A 93 -5.73 -17.09 50.43
C ARG A 93 -6.06 -18.38 51.15
N HIS A 94 -6.45 -18.23 52.42
CA HIS A 94 -6.68 -19.35 53.34
C HIS A 94 -8.11 -19.32 53.88
N ALA A 95 -8.69 -20.51 54.02
CA ALA A 95 -9.94 -20.74 54.74
C ALA A 95 -9.80 -21.98 55.64
N VAL A 96 -10.67 -22.08 56.63
CA VAL A 96 -10.77 -23.21 57.52
C VAL A 96 -12.21 -23.72 57.50
N VAL A 97 -12.35 -25.01 57.17
CA VAL A 97 -13.59 -25.74 57.36
C VAL A 97 -13.51 -26.44 58.71
N THR A 98 -14.40 -26.08 59.63
CA THR A 98 -14.51 -26.72 60.95
C THR A 98 -15.66 -27.71 60.96
N PHE A 99 -15.36 -28.99 61.10
CA PHE A 99 -16.35 -30.03 61.35
C PHE A 99 -16.63 -30.14 62.85
N VAL A 100 -17.90 -30.08 63.23
CA VAL A 100 -18.38 -30.09 64.61
C VAL A 100 -19.26 -31.32 64.84
N PRO A 101 -18.67 -32.46 65.25
CA PRO A 101 -19.41 -33.63 65.70
C PRO A 101 -20.06 -33.42 67.09
N GLU A 102 -21.27 -33.95 67.28
CA GLU A 102 -21.96 -33.92 68.59
C GLU A 102 -21.17 -34.71 69.64
N GLY A 103 -20.91 -34.08 70.80
CA GLY A 103 -20.26 -34.72 71.95
C GLY A 103 -18.77 -35.03 71.77
N GLN A 104 -18.12 -34.55 70.71
CA GLN A 104 -16.73 -34.83 70.37
C GLN A 104 -15.92 -33.56 70.04
N PRO A 105 -14.58 -33.62 70.08
CA PRO A 105 -13.74 -32.49 69.65
C PRO A 105 -13.96 -32.12 68.17
N LYS A 106 -13.93 -30.82 67.87
CA LYS A 106 -13.95 -30.31 66.50
C LYS A 106 -12.68 -30.72 65.74
N GLN A 107 -12.81 -30.92 64.43
CA GLN A 107 -11.67 -31.08 63.51
C GLN A 107 -11.68 -29.99 62.46
N GLU A 108 -10.48 -29.55 62.07
CA GLU A 108 -10.28 -28.46 61.13
C GLU A 108 -9.59 -28.98 59.88
N LEU A 109 -10.14 -28.62 58.73
CA LEU A 109 -9.56 -28.80 57.41
C LEU A 109 -9.09 -27.44 56.90
N LYS A 110 -7.80 -27.32 56.62
CA LYS A 110 -7.21 -26.09 56.07
C LYS A 110 -7.31 -26.10 54.56
N ILE A 111 -7.86 -25.01 54.01
CA ILE A 111 -7.97 -24.80 52.57
C ILE A 111 -6.99 -23.70 52.16
N HIS A 112 -6.11 -24.03 51.23
CA HIS A 112 -5.14 -23.14 50.64
C HIS A 112 -5.50 -22.96 49.17
N GLN A 113 -5.71 -21.72 48.72
CA GLN A 113 -5.90 -21.44 47.30
C GLN A 113 -4.84 -20.47 46.82
N THR A 114 -4.10 -20.86 45.78
CA THR A 114 -3.12 -19.97 45.17
C THR A 114 -3.79 -18.79 44.47
N GLY A 115 -3.10 -17.66 44.37
CA GLY A 115 -3.54 -16.50 43.59
C GLY A 115 -3.23 -16.67 42.10
N TYR A 116 -3.81 -15.80 41.25
CA TYR A 116 -3.38 -15.72 39.85
C TYR A 116 -2.00 -15.05 39.77
N GLY A 117 -0.98 -15.76 39.30
CA GLY A 117 0.31 -15.15 38.98
C GLY A 117 0.16 -14.07 37.91
N LYS A 118 1.04 -13.05 37.93
CA LYS A 118 1.09 -12.04 36.87
C LYS A 118 1.54 -12.70 35.57
N MET A 119 0.75 -12.56 34.52
CA MET A 119 0.97 -13.29 33.28
C MET A 119 0.59 -12.48 32.05
N ILE A 120 1.34 -12.74 30.98
CA ILE A 120 0.94 -12.51 29.61
C ILE A 120 1.09 -13.86 28.90
N GLY A 121 0.07 -14.31 28.18
CA GLY A 121 0.07 -15.58 27.47
C GLY A 121 -0.44 -15.40 26.05
N LEU A 122 0.19 -16.08 25.09
CA LEU A 122 -0.25 -16.06 23.69
C LEU A 122 -0.94 -17.39 23.38
N ASP A 123 -1.97 -17.36 22.54
CA ASP A 123 -2.56 -18.59 21.99
C ASP A 123 -1.58 -19.34 21.05
N LYS A 124 -0.65 -18.61 20.43
CA LYS A 124 0.48 -19.14 19.65
C LYS A 124 1.73 -18.26 19.80
N TYR A 125 2.88 -18.92 19.85
CA TYR A 125 4.19 -18.28 20.00
C TYR A 125 5.02 -18.27 18.71
N GLU A 126 4.57 -18.99 17.69
CA GLU A 126 5.15 -18.98 16.34
C GLU A 126 4.05 -18.76 15.30
N VAL A 127 4.34 -17.94 14.28
CA VAL A 127 3.49 -17.73 13.11
C VAL A 127 4.35 -17.79 11.85
N GLU A 128 3.91 -18.56 10.88
CA GLU A 128 4.49 -18.60 9.54
C GLU A 128 3.61 -17.79 8.58
N VAL A 129 4.24 -16.95 7.75
CA VAL A 129 3.57 -16.16 6.72
C VAL A 129 4.28 -16.35 5.37
N PRO A 130 3.53 -16.31 4.25
CA PRO A 130 4.14 -16.45 2.94
C PRO A 130 5.05 -15.26 2.63
N ASN A 131 5.96 -15.44 1.67
CA ASN A 131 6.82 -14.37 1.19
C ASN A 131 6.01 -13.23 0.52
N MET A 132 4.87 -13.56 -0.08
CA MET A 132 4.00 -12.62 -0.79
C MET A 132 2.51 -12.87 -0.54
N GLY A 133 1.71 -11.81 -0.66
CA GLY A 133 0.25 -11.89 -0.55
C GLY A 133 -0.41 -10.54 -0.80
N ASN A 134 -1.69 -10.55 -1.22
CA ASN A 134 -2.43 -9.30 -1.48
C ASN A 134 -2.44 -8.40 -0.25
N ALA A 135 -2.30 -7.08 -0.45
CA ALA A 135 -2.19 -6.10 0.63
C ALA A 135 -3.31 -6.19 1.69
N ASP A 136 -4.54 -6.48 1.28
CA ASP A 136 -5.70 -6.64 2.16
C ASP A 136 -5.72 -7.96 2.94
N LYS A 137 -4.84 -8.93 2.60
CA LYS A 137 -4.69 -10.23 3.25
C LYS A 137 -3.37 -10.39 4.02
N ARG A 138 -2.46 -9.41 3.96
CA ARG A 138 -1.17 -9.44 4.67
C ARG A 138 -1.32 -9.12 6.16
N TYR A 139 -2.05 -9.95 6.89
CA TYR A 139 -2.18 -9.86 8.33
C TYR A 139 -2.44 -11.23 8.97
N PHE A 140 -2.20 -11.33 10.27
CA PHE A 140 -2.64 -12.44 11.10
C PHE A 140 -3.12 -11.91 12.46
N ASP A 141 -3.97 -12.70 13.12
CA ASP A 141 -4.48 -12.40 14.45
C ASP A 141 -3.89 -13.39 15.47
N ILE A 142 -3.60 -12.90 16.68
CA ILE A 142 -3.26 -13.68 17.87
C ILE A 142 -4.23 -13.32 19.01
N SER A 143 -4.41 -14.23 19.95
CA SER A 143 -5.12 -13.97 21.20
C SER A 143 -4.10 -13.82 22.33
N VAL A 144 -4.21 -12.73 23.08
CA VAL A 144 -3.35 -12.45 24.24
C VAL A 144 -4.19 -12.53 25.49
N THR A 145 -3.83 -13.42 26.41
CA THR A 145 -4.45 -13.59 27.72
C THR A 145 -3.54 -12.98 28.78
N THR A 146 -4.01 -11.96 29.50
CA THR A 146 -3.19 -11.21 30.48
C THR A 146 -4.01 -10.77 31.69
N ASN A 147 -3.35 -10.64 32.85
CA ASN A 147 -3.89 -9.92 34.02
C ASN A 147 -3.04 -8.70 34.41
N VAL A 148 -2.12 -8.30 33.54
CA VAL A 148 -1.30 -7.08 33.66
C VAL A 148 -1.43 -6.23 32.41
N GLU A 149 -1.22 -4.92 32.55
CA GLU A 149 -1.07 -4.04 31.40
C GLU A 149 0.24 -4.38 30.68
N PHE A 150 0.21 -4.39 29.35
CA PHE A 150 1.40 -4.70 28.55
C PHE A 150 1.55 -3.79 27.34
N LYS A 151 2.79 -3.74 26.85
CA LYS A 151 3.18 -3.10 25.59
C LYS A 151 3.81 -4.12 24.66
N VAL A 152 3.68 -3.88 23.36
CA VAL A 152 4.27 -4.67 22.28
C VAL A 152 5.50 -3.95 21.77
N ASP A 153 6.65 -4.61 21.88
CA ASP A 153 7.95 -4.09 21.50
C ASP A 153 8.53 -4.82 20.29
N TYR A 154 8.95 -4.02 19.31
CA TYR A 154 9.66 -4.40 18.09
C TYR A 154 10.32 -3.16 17.49
N PRO A 155 11.38 -3.28 16.67
CA PRO A 155 12.06 -2.13 16.06
C PRO A 155 11.08 -1.20 15.32
N LEU A 156 11.23 0.12 15.43
CA LEU A 156 10.34 1.04 14.69
C LEU A 156 10.75 1.18 13.23
N ILE A 157 12.06 1.19 12.97
CA ILE A 157 12.64 1.35 11.64
C ILE A 157 12.95 -0.03 11.08
N GLY A 158 12.51 -0.31 9.84
CA GLY A 158 12.81 -1.55 9.13
C GLY A 158 11.99 -2.76 9.56
N SER A 159 11.06 -2.63 10.50
CA SER A 159 10.17 -3.73 10.88
C SER A 159 9.16 -4.04 9.79
N TRP A 160 9.15 -5.30 9.39
CA TRP A 160 8.23 -5.83 8.39
C TRP A 160 7.02 -6.52 9.02
N VAL A 161 6.96 -6.68 10.35
CA VAL A 161 5.73 -7.05 11.08
C VAL A 161 5.35 -5.92 12.02
N THR A 162 4.10 -5.46 11.95
CA THR A 162 3.66 -4.27 12.70
C THR A 162 2.24 -4.43 13.25
N THR A 163 1.93 -3.71 14.33
CA THR A 163 0.55 -3.55 14.83
C THR A 163 0.25 -2.08 15.07
N THR A 164 -1.01 -1.68 14.91
CA THR A 164 -1.47 -0.33 15.26
C THR A 164 -1.71 -0.16 16.76
N LYS A 165 -1.77 -1.27 17.52
CA LYS A 165 -2.05 -1.28 18.97
C LYS A 165 -0.81 -1.73 19.76
N ARG A 166 0.25 -0.92 19.76
CA ARG A 166 1.45 -1.21 20.56
C ARG A 166 1.19 -1.16 22.07
N ASN A 167 0.30 -0.27 22.49
CA ASN A 167 -0.20 -0.20 23.87
C ASN A 167 -1.71 -0.52 23.80
N PRO A 168 -2.10 -1.81 23.83
CA PRO A 168 -3.50 -2.18 23.80
C PRO A 168 -4.23 -1.64 25.05
N ASP A 169 -5.43 -1.13 24.84
CA ASP A 169 -6.34 -0.76 25.92
C ASP A 169 -7.01 -2.04 26.47
N ILE A 170 -6.80 -2.31 27.76
CA ILE A 170 -7.23 -3.54 28.44
C ILE A 170 -7.95 -3.17 29.72
N SER A 171 -9.21 -3.57 29.83
CA SER A 171 -9.98 -3.43 31.07
C SER A 171 -9.69 -4.60 32.03
N LEU A 172 -8.96 -4.30 33.11
CA LEU A 172 -8.62 -5.25 34.18
C LEU A 172 -9.51 -5.02 35.42
N ASP A 173 -10.82 -5.02 35.21
CA ASP A 173 -11.84 -4.67 36.21
C ASP A 173 -12.27 -5.83 37.14
N TYR A 174 -11.66 -7.02 37.01
CA TYR A 174 -12.03 -8.24 37.76
C TYR A 174 -10.88 -8.76 38.64
N GLY A 175 -10.13 -7.83 39.24
CA GLY A 175 -8.96 -8.16 40.06
C GLY A 175 -7.87 -8.86 39.24
N ALA A 176 -7.25 -9.89 39.80
CA ALA A 176 -6.13 -10.61 39.20
C ALA A 176 -6.52 -11.63 38.10
N ARG A 177 -7.81 -11.74 37.75
CA ARG A 177 -8.26 -12.72 36.75
C ARG A 177 -7.82 -12.31 35.33
N PRO A 178 -7.17 -13.20 34.57
CA PRO A 178 -6.76 -12.88 33.22
C PRO A 178 -7.92 -12.59 32.26
N ARG A 179 -7.67 -11.70 31.30
CA ARG A 179 -8.55 -11.31 30.21
C ARG A 179 -7.91 -11.66 28.88
N THR A 180 -8.72 -12.08 27.91
CA THR A 180 -8.26 -12.37 26.56
C THR A 180 -8.68 -11.28 25.59
N ILE A 181 -7.71 -10.72 24.86
CA ILE A 181 -7.94 -9.77 23.78
C ILE A 181 -7.39 -10.31 22.46
N LYS A 182 -7.94 -9.85 21.33
CA LYS A 182 -7.41 -10.16 19.99
C LYS A 182 -6.49 -9.04 19.52
N MET A 183 -5.31 -9.40 19.05
CA MET A 183 -4.35 -8.47 18.44
C MET A 183 -4.09 -8.84 16.99
N ARG A 184 -4.11 -7.82 16.12
CA ARG A 184 -3.80 -7.96 14.70
C ARG A 184 -2.41 -7.45 14.39
N PHE A 185 -1.66 -8.25 13.63
CA PHE A 185 -0.36 -7.90 13.10
C PHE A 185 -0.42 -7.90 11.57
N LYS A 186 0.06 -6.83 10.94
CA LYS A 186 0.28 -6.73 9.49
C LYS A 186 1.71 -7.12 9.17
N TRP A 187 1.94 -7.62 7.97
CA TRP A 187 3.28 -7.96 7.50
C TRP A 187 3.57 -7.41 6.10
N GLU A 188 4.84 -7.15 5.81
CA GLU A 188 5.33 -6.73 4.49
C GLU A 188 5.92 -7.91 3.73
N MET A 189 5.89 -7.85 2.40
CA MET A 189 6.43 -8.92 1.55
C MET A 189 7.93 -9.09 1.74
N ASN A 190 8.41 -10.33 1.65
CA ASN A 190 9.82 -10.65 1.56
C ASN A 190 10.23 -10.74 0.09
N THR A 191 11.26 -9.99 -0.28
CA THR A 191 11.82 -9.95 -1.65
C THR A 191 13.21 -10.60 -1.70
N ASP A 192 13.71 -11.04 -0.55
CA ASP A 192 15.02 -11.66 -0.42
C ASP A 192 14.89 -13.18 -0.65
N PRO A 193 15.85 -13.82 -1.34
CA PRO A 193 15.91 -15.28 -1.44
C PRO A 193 16.19 -16.01 -0.12
N GLN A 194 16.29 -15.30 0.99
CA GLN A 194 16.41 -15.86 2.32
C GLN A 194 15.14 -15.67 3.13
N GLU A 195 14.83 -16.67 3.95
CA GLU A 195 13.81 -16.54 4.99
C GLU A 195 14.22 -15.44 5.98
N ARG A 196 13.22 -14.76 6.54
CA ARG A 196 13.46 -13.75 7.58
C ARG A 196 12.56 -13.95 8.78
N ILE A 197 13.09 -13.61 9.94
CA ILE A 197 12.44 -13.82 11.23
C ILE A 197 12.28 -12.47 11.93
N ALA A 198 11.09 -12.21 12.45
CA ALA A 198 10.80 -11.11 13.35
C ALA A 198 10.53 -11.65 14.75
N SER A 199 11.05 -10.96 15.76
CA SER A 199 10.80 -11.23 17.17
C SER A 199 10.03 -10.05 17.75
N ILE A 200 8.85 -10.33 18.30
CA ILE A 200 7.95 -9.33 18.89
C ILE A 200 7.80 -9.65 20.38
N LYS A 201 8.25 -8.73 21.23
CA LYS A 201 8.20 -8.90 22.68
C LYS A 201 6.92 -8.32 23.26
N PHE A 202 6.34 -9.00 24.24
CA PHE A 202 5.22 -8.52 25.03
C PHE A 202 5.74 -8.27 26.44
N LEU A 203 5.78 -7.00 26.83
CA LEU A 203 6.43 -6.55 28.06
C LEU A 203 5.37 -5.93 28.97
N PRO A 204 5.40 -6.19 30.29
CA PRO A 204 4.59 -5.46 31.23
C PRO A 204 4.85 -3.95 31.13
N VAL A 205 3.82 -3.14 31.35
CA VAL A 205 3.97 -1.68 31.44
C VAL A 205 4.65 -1.31 32.77
N ASN A 206 4.25 -1.97 33.85
CA ASN A 206 4.82 -1.78 35.17
C ASN A 206 5.97 -2.78 35.41
N GLU A 207 7.16 -2.28 35.70
CA GLU A 207 8.36 -3.12 35.91
C GLU A 207 8.24 -4.02 37.16
N ALA A 208 7.41 -3.65 38.14
CA ALA A 208 7.12 -4.50 39.30
C ALA A 208 6.21 -5.70 38.97
N ASP A 209 5.69 -5.77 37.75
CA ASP A 209 4.92 -6.91 37.25
C ASP A 209 5.85 -7.98 36.69
N GLU A 210 6.51 -8.72 37.60
CA GLU A 210 7.39 -9.83 37.21
C GLU A 210 6.59 -10.99 36.59
N LEU A 211 6.91 -11.32 35.34
CA LEU A 211 6.37 -12.47 34.65
C LEU A 211 7.23 -13.70 34.93
N GLU A 212 6.62 -14.89 35.01
CA GLU A 212 7.37 -16.15 35.15
C GLU A 212 8.33 -16.40 33.97
N LYS A 213 7.96 -15.94 32.77
CA LYS A 213 8.72 -16.10 31.53
C LYS A 213 8.55 -14.89 30.64
N GLU A 214 9.60 -14.54 29.92
CA GLU A 214 9.51 -13.56 28.83
C GLU A 214 8.56 -14.07 27.74
N VAL A 215 7.74 -13.16 27.21
CA VAL A 215 6.72 -13.47 26.22
C VAL A 215 7.14 -12.89 24.88
N THR A 216 7.53 -13.77 23.97
CA THR A 216 7.99 -13.41 22.63
C THR A 216 7.20 -14.18 21.58
N LEU A 217 6.68 -13.46 20.60
CA LEU A 217 6.14 -14.03 19.37
C LEU A 217 7.22 -14.04 18.29
N THR A 218 7.46 -15.21 17.70
CA THR A 218 8.34 -15.37 16.54
C THR A 218 7.50 -15.43 15.27
N VAL A 219 7.80 -14.57 14.30
CA VAL A 219 7.16 -14.59 12.98
C VAL A 219 8.20 -14.97 11.94
N LYS A 220 8.01 -16.10 11.27
CA LYS A 220 8.87 -16.58 10.18
C LYS A 220 8.19 -16.25 8.85
N GLN A 221 8.92 -15.65 7.93
CA GLN A 221 8.43 -15.39 6.58
C GLN A 221 9.29 -16.13 5.56
N GLU A 222 8.61 -16.81 4.65
CA GLU A 222 9.23 -17.58 3.58
C GLU A 222 10.17 -16.72 2.71
N ALA A 223 11.16 -17.37 2.10
CA ALA A 223 12.03 -16.77 1.11
C ALA A 223 11.30 -16.47 -0.20
N ALA A 224 11.75 -15.44 -0.93
CA ALA A 224 11.39 -15.26 -2.32
C ALA A 224 12.20 -16.19 -3.24
N PRO A 225 11.72 -16.49 -4.45
CA PRO A 225 12.57 -17.10 -5.47
C PRO A 225 13.79 -16.23 -5.78
N GLU A 226 14.96 -16.84 -5.93
CA GLU A 226 16.17 -16.12 -6.36
C GLU A 226 16.03 -15.60 -7.78
N ILE A 227 16.36 -14.32 -7.97
CA ILE A 227 16.39 -13.64 -9.28
C ILE A 227 17.85 -13.59 -9.74
N THR A 228 18.25 -14.53 -10.60
CA THR A 228 19.59 -14.62 -11.20
C THR A 228 19.77 -13.63 -12.35
N ASP A 229 21.02 -13.27 -12.72
CA ASP A 229 21.27 -12.40 -13.89
C ASP A 229 21.24 -13.20 -15.21
N ASP A 230 20.08 -13.78 -15.52
CA ASP A 230 19.84 -14.54 -16.74
C ASP A 230 18.36 -14.45 -17.16
N ARG A 231 17.99 -15.20 -18.21
CA ARG A 231 16.61 -15.25 -18.71
C ARG A 231 15.61 -15.78 -17.66
N ARG A 232 16.02 -16.72 -16.82
CA ARG A 232 15.17 -17.31 -15.77
C ARG A 232 14.94 -16.28 -14.66
N GLY A 233 15.95 -15.51 -14.29
CA GLY A 233 15.76 -14.40 -13.36
C GLY A 233 14.81 -13.35 -13.90
N ASP A 234 14.92 -12.97 -15.18
CA ASP A 234 13.98 -12.03 -15.80
C ASP A 234 12.53 -12.54 -15.72
N SER A 235 12.28 -13.83 -16.00
CA SER A 235 10.92 -14.39 -15.92
C SER A 235 10.37 -14.43 -14.50
N ILE A 236 11.21 -14.77 -13.51
CA ILE A 236 10.86 -14.74 -12.08
C ILE A 236 10.52 -13.31 -11.66
N ALA A 237 11.35 -12.33 -12.04
CA ALA A 237 11.13 -10.93 -11.72
C ALA A 237 9.77 -10.42 -12.26
N ILE A 238 9.43 -10.78 -13.49
CA ILE A 238 8.15 -10.44 -14.13
C ILE A 238 6.97 -11.04 -13.37
N VAL A 239 7.02 -12.33 -13.02
CA VAL A 239 5.93 -13.02 -12.30
C VAL A 239 5.72 -12.44 -10.90
N ILE A 240 6.81 -12.18 -10.17
CA ILE A 240 6.74 -11.56 -8.85
C ILE A 240 6.15 -10.15 -8.98
N ALA A 241 6.67 -9.34 -9.89
CA ALA A 241 6.19 -7.97 -10.09
C ALA A 241 4.70 -7.92 -10.44
N SER A 242 4.25 -8.79 -11.34
CA SER A 242 2.85 -8.91 -11.74
C SER A 242 1.94 -9.27 -10.57
N THR A 243 2.35 -10.21 -9.74
CA THR A 243 1.62 -10.62 -8.53
C THR A 243 1.48 -9.46 -7.55
N LYS A 244 2.58 -8.75 -7.28
CA LYS A 244 2.60 -7.60 -6.36
C LYS A 244 1.77 -6.43 -6.86
N LEU A 245 1.81 -6.17 -8.17
CA LEU A 245 1.01 -5.13 -8.81
C LEU A 245 -0.46 -5.53 -8.99
N ARG A 246 -0.83 -6.77 -8.64
CA ARG A 246 -2.16 -7.34 -8.81
C ARG A 246 -2.65 -7.16 -10.25
N SER A 247 -1.76 -7.46 -11.18
CA SER A 247 -2.05 -7.49 -12.61
C SER A 247 -3.16 -8.49 -12.87
N MET A 248 -4.11 -8.11 -13.72
CA MET A 248 -5.14 -9.03 -14.22
C MET A 248 -4.65 -9.78 -15.48
N THR A 249 -3.49 -9.41 -16.02
CA THR A 249 -2.83 -10.15 -17.09
C THR A 249 -2.20 -11.42 -16.54
N ASN A 250 -2.53 -12.56 -17.15
CA ASN A 250 -1.96 -13.86 -16.81
C ASN A 250 -0.97 -14.29 -17.89
N TRP A 251 0.11 -14.96 -17.46
CA TRP A 251 1.07 -15.62 -18.34
C TRP A 251 1.14 -17.10 -18.02
N ASP A 252 1.29 -17.92 -19.04
CA ASP A 252 1.62 -19.34 -18.86
C ASP A 252 3.13 -19.46 -18.62
N ALA A 253 3.50 -19.68 -17.36
CA ALA A 253 4.90 -19.80 -16.97
C ALA A 253 5.60 -21.06 -17.54
N SER A 254 4.85 -21.99 -18.15
CA SER A 254 5.42 -23.14 -18.86
C SER A 254 5.86 -22.83 -20.28
N GLU A 255 5.39 -21.72 -20.84
CA GLU A 255 5.74 -21.26 -22.19
C GLU A 255 7.01 -20.40 -22.20
N ARG A 256 7.61 -20.26 -23.39
CA ARG A 256 8.74 -19.35 -23.57
C ARG A 256 8.31 -17.89 -23.42
N LEU A 257 9.20 -17.04 -22.91
CA LEU A 257 8.96 -15.61 -22.66
C LEU A 257 8.46 -14.84 -23.90
N ASP A 258 8.86 -15.24 -25.10
CA ASP A 258 8.43 -14.62 -26.36
C ASP A 258 6.97 -14.93 -26.73
N TYR A 259 6.31 -15.87 -26.04
CA TYR A 259 4.87 -16.10 -26.12
C TYR A 259 4.07 -15.39 -25.03
N TRP A 260 4.73 -14.73 -24.08
CA TRP A 260 4.04 -14.03 -23.00
C TRP A 260 3.48 -12.70 -23.53
N LEU A 261 2.17 -12.50 -23.37
CA LEU A 261 1.50 -11.29 -23.82
C LEU A 261 2.17 -10.04 -23.24
N GLY A 262 2.57 -9.11 -24.11
CA GLY A 262 3.22 -7.86 -23.70
C GLY A 262 4.70 -8.02 -23.30
N VAL A 263 5.32 -9.17 -23.57
CA VAL A 263 6.77 -9.38 -23.38
C VAL A 263 7.44 -9.54 -24.73
N THR A 264 8.60 -8.89 -24.90
CA THR A 264 9.51 -9.17 -26.01
C THR A 264 10.91 -9.46 -25.48
N VAL A 265 11.69 -10.20 -26.24
CA VAL A 265 13.08 -10.54 -25.91
C VAL A 265 14.04 -9.97 -26.95
N TRP A 266 15.30 -9.84 -26.58
CA TRP A 266 16.36 -9.46 -27.52
C TRP A 266 16.66 -10.59 -28.52
N GLU A 267 16.67 -10.28 -29.80
CA GLU A 267 16.90 -11.24 -30.88
C GLU A 267 18.21 -10.96 -31.61
N LYS A 268 18.74 -11.96 -32.35
CA LYS A 268 19.98 -11.79 -33.14
C LYS A 268 19.87 -10.74 -34.25
N THR A 269 18.66 -10.47 -34.70
CA THR A 269 18.31 -9.47 -35.71
C THR A 269 18.29 -8.05 -35.15
N ASP A 270 18.30 -7.88 -33.82
CA ASP A 270 18.29 -6.56 -33.19
C ASP A 270 19.63 -5.83 -33.40
N LYS A 271 19.52 -4.56 -33.77
CA LYS A 271 20.68 -3.71 -34.04
C LYS A 271 21.50 -3.51 -32.76
N GLY A 272 22.75 -3.95 -32.79
CA GLY A 272 23.72 -3.74 -31.69
C GLY A 272 23.55 -4.68 -30.51
N VAL A 273 22.78 -5.76 -30.65
CA VAL A 273 22.60 -6.78 -29.61
C VAL A 273 23.92 -7.48 -29.27
N THR A 274 24.18 -7.70 -27.98
CA THR A 274 25.33 -8.47 -27.50
C THR A 274 24.95 -9.92 -27.18
N PRO A 275 25.92 -10.86 -27.12
CA PRO A 275 25.64 -12.24 -26.74
C PRO A 275 24.93 -12.39 -25.38
N GLU A 276 25.23 -11.52 -24.41
CA GLU A 276 24.64 -11.54 -23.07
C GLU A 276 23.19 -11.07 -23.05
N GLN A 277 22.77 -10.30 -24.06
CA GLN A 277 21.40 -9.83 -24.20
C GLN A 277 20.50 -10.90 -24.84
N LEU A 278 21.04 -11.83 -25.63
CA LEU A 278 20.22 -12.73 -26.45
C LEU A 278 19.17 -13.53 -25.65
N GLY A 279 17.91 -13.26 -25.98
CA GLY A 279 16.72 -13.82 -25.35
C GLY A 279 16.49 -13.37 -23.90
N ARG A 280 17.18 -12.33 -23.43
CA ARG A 280 16.80 -11.57 -22.22
C ARG A 280 15.62 -10.68 -22.53
N VAL A 281 14.86 -10.30 -21.51
CA VAL A 281 13.68 -9.45 -21.69
C VAL A 281 14.09 -8.07 -22.18
N ARG A 282 13.47 -7.64 -23.28
CA ARG A 282 13.68 -6.33 -23.93
C ARG A 282 12.52 -5.38 -23.66
N SER A 283 11.29 -5.88 -23.65
CA SER A 283 10.09 -5.12 -23.31
C SER A 283 9.20 -5.92 -22.39
N VAL A 284 8.54 -5.24 -21.44
CA VAL A 284 7.46 -5.83 -20.65
C VAL A 284 6.33 -4.82 -20.41
N GLU A 285 5.10 -5.30 -20.48
CA GLU A 285 3.89 -4.56 -20.14
C GLU A 285 3.17 -5.16 -18.93
N PHE A 286 3.00 -4.36 -17.89
CA PHE A 286 2.17 -4.66 -16.74
C PHE A 286 0.86 -3.88 -16.87
N ARG A 287 -0.22 -4.57 -17.26
CA ARG A 287 -1.52 -3.93 -17.55
C ARG A 287 -2.60 -4.38 -16.59
N MET A 288 -3.68 -3.59 -16.57
CA MET A 288 -4.87 -3.86 -15.77
C MET A 288 -4.56 -3.94 -14.27
N LEU A 289 -3.66 -3.09 -13.78
CA LEU A 289 -3.17 -3.17 -12.41
C LEU A 289 -4.21 -2.72 -11.40
N ASN A 290 -4.39 -3.49 -10.32
CA ASN A 290 -5.25 -3.15 -9.20
C ASN A 290 -4.45 -2.98 -7.89
N THR A 291 -3.54 -2.00 -7.88
CA THR A 291 -2.63 -1.76 -6.76
C THR A 291 -2.75 -0.35 -6.18
N LYS A 292 -2.31 -0.22 -4.93
CA LYS A 292 -2.09 1.05 -4.21
C LYS A 292 -0.65 1.16 -3.69
N GLU A 293 0.22 0.25 -4.12
CA GLU A 293 1.61 0.14 -3.68
C GLU A 293 2.55 0.76 -4.70
N GLU A 294 3.75 1.14 -4.28
CA GLU A 294 4.83 1.56 -5.19
C GLU A 294 5.21 0.42 -6.15
N LEU A 295 5.96 0.73 -7.21
CA LEU A 295 6.44 -0.30 -8.13
C LEU A 295 7.38 -1.27 -7.39
N PRO A 296 7.29 -2.58 -7.67
CA PRO A 296 8.12 -3.58 -6.99
C PRO A 296 9.57 -3.53 -7.48
N ALA A 297 10.52 -3.66 -6.54
CA ALA A 297 11.96 -3.59 -6.81
C ALA A 297 12.45 -4.68 -7.79
N GLU A 298 11.70 -5.77 -7.95
CA GLU A 298 11.98 -6.83 -8.90
C GLU A 298 12.00 -6.34 -10.35
N ILE A 299 11.22 -5.31 -10.71
CA ILE A 299 11.28 -4.71 -12.06
C ILE A 299 12.71 -4.24 -12.36
N GLY A 300 13.39 -3.65 -11.36
CA GLY A 300 14.77 -3.19 -11.47
C GLY A 300 15.80 -4.29 -11.68
N LYS A 301 15.42 -5.57 -11.60
CA LYS A 301 16.29 -6.73 -11.84
C LYS A 301 16.28 -7.19 -13.31
N ILE A 302 15.37 -6.68 -14.13
CA ILE A 302 15.30 -6.99 -15.57
C ILE A 302 16.37 -6.15 -16.30
N LYS A 303 17.60 -6.66 -16.28
CA LYS A 303 18.82 -5.89 -16.57
C LYS A 303 18.80 -5.15 -17.92
N TYR A 304 18.36 -5.82 -18.99
CA TYR A 304 18.40 -5.29 -20.36
C TYR A 304 17.06 -4.74 -20.86
N LEU A 305 16.19 -4.33 -19.95
CA LEU A 305 14.89 -3.78 -20.28
C LEU A 305 15.02 -2.44 -21.03
N GLU A 306 14.52 -2.38 -22.27
CA GLU A 306 14.51 -1.18 -23.11
C GLU A 306 13.16 -0.44 -23.06
N THR A 307 12.06 -1.19 -22.90
CA THR A 307 10.70 -0.63 -22.86
C THR A 307 9.90 -1.17 -21.68
N LEU A 308 9.31 -0.28 -20.89
CA LEU A 308 8.45 -0.62 -19.76
C LEU A 308 7.11 0.10 -19.90
N VAL A 309 6.02 -0.67 -19.87
CA VAL A 309 4.66 -0.13 -19.79
C VAL A 309 4.02 -0.58 -18.47
N VAL A 310 3.53 0.37 -17.70
CA VAL A 310 2.75 0.16 -16.49
C VAL A 310 1.41 0.86 -16.68
N TYR A 311 0.33 0.10 -16.68
CA TYR A 311 -1.02 0.61 -16.96
C TYR A 311 -2.01 0.18 -15.88
N GLY A 312 -2.49 1.15 -15.10
CA GLY A 312 -3.47 0.93 -14.04
C GLY A 312 -4.88 0.66 -14.56
N ASN A 313 -5.69 0.01 -13.73
CA ASN A 313 -7.13 -0.18 -13.94
C ASN A 313 -7.93 0.23 -12.68
N THR A 314 -7.25 0.85 -11.71
CA THR A 314 -7.90 1.37 -10.52
C THR A 314 -8.53 2.72 -10.81
N ASN A 315 -9.60 3.01 -10.07
CA ASN A 315 -10.12 4.37 -10.05
C ASN A 315 -9.10 5.27 -9.33
N THR A 316 -8.33 6.04 -10.10
CA THR A 316 -7.23 6.86 -9.61
C THR A 316 -7.67 7.93 -8.61
N MET A 317 -8.95 8.30 -8.58
CA MET A 317 -9.49 9.26 -7.60
C MET A 317 -9.51 8.72 -6.16
N LEU A 318 -9.44 7.39 -5.98
CA LEU A 318 -9.47 6.72 -4.66
C LEU A 318 -8.07 6.38 -4.13
N LEU A 319 -7.02 6.77 -4.86
CA LEU A 319 -5.64 6.52 -4.51
C LEU A 319 -5.09 7.62 -3.59
N PRO A 320 -4.11 7.29 -2.72
CA PRO A 320 -3.54 8.26 -1.80
C PRO A 320 -2.87 9.42 -2.54
N SER A 321 -2.69 10.52 -1.83
CA SER A 321 -1.98 11.71 -2.30
C SER A 321 -1.03 12.16 -1.20
N PRO A 322 0.30 12.17 -1.40
CA PRO A 322 1.00 11.84 -2.64
C PRO A 322 1.02 10.33 -2.96
N TYR A 323 1.13 10.00 -4.24
CA TYR A 323 1.41 8.64 -4.72
C TYR A 323 2.54 8.70 -5.75
N ARG A 324 3.50 7.77 -5.66
CA ARG A 324 4.74 7.76 -6.45
C ARG A 324 5.10 6.35 -6.87
N ILE A 325 6.00 6.23 -7.86
CA ILE A 325 6.46 4.92 -8.34
C ILE A 325 7.53 4.30 -7.45
N GLY A 326 8.27 5.09 -6.67
CA GLY A 326 9.32 4.60 -5.79
C GLY A 326 10.61 4.24 -6.54
N ASN A 327 11.53 3.56 -5.87
CA ASN A 327 12.91 3.37 -6.36
C ASN A 327 13.09 2.14 -7.28
N ALA A 328 12.02 1.51 -7.74
CA ALA A 328 12.11 0.26 -8.52
C ALA A 328 12.89 0.39 -9.83
N LEU A 329 12.92 1.58 -10.43
CA LEU A 329 13.49 1.80 -11.76
C LEU A 329 14.92 2.36 -11.74
N VAL A 330 15.47 2.64 -10.55
CA VAL A 330 16.77 3.32 -10.37
C VAL A 330 17.91 2.58 -11.08
N GLY A 331 17.85 1.24 -11.17
CA GLY A 331 18.90 0.40 -11.76
C GLY A 331 18.78 0.11 -13.26
N LEU A 332 17.73 0.55 -13.94
CA LEU A 332 17.43 0.16 -15.32
C LEU A 332 18.21 0.98 -16.36
N LYS A 333 19.49 0.63 -16.56
CA LYS A 333 20.42 1.38 -17.44
C LYS A 333 20.05 1.40 -18.92
N TYR A 334 19.26 0.44 -19.39
CA TYR A 334 18.92 0.29 -20.81
C TYR A 334 17.54 0.85 -21.16
N LEU A 335 16.80 1.38 -20.18
CA LEU A 335 15.43 1.84 -20.38
C LEU A 335 15.39 3.09 -21.26
N ARG A 336 14.68 3.01 -22.39
CA ARG A 336 14.52 4.10 -23.36
C ARG A 336 13.08 4.57 -23.51
N ASN A 337 12.12 3.69 -23.26
CA ASN A 337 10.70 4.02 -23.36
C ASN A 337 9.99 3.64 -22.07
N LEU A 338 9.43 4.64 -21.38
CA LEU A 338 8.69 4.45 -20.14
C LEU A 338 7.28 4.99 -20.30
N THR A 339 6.29 4.13 -20.06
CA THR A 339 4.89 4.52 -19.89
C THR A 339 4.44 4.17 -18.48
N ILE A 340 4.04 5.17 -17.71
CA ILE A 340 3.31 5.00 -16.45
C ILE A 340 1.95 5.66 -16.64
N SER A 341 0.93 4.89 -16.97
CA SER A 341 -0.38 5.42 -17.34
C SER A 341 -1.49 4.91 -16.42
N ALA A 342 -2.46 5.76 -16.12
CA ALA A 342 -3.62 5.43 -15.28
C ALA A 342 -3.28 4.81 -13.91
N LEU A 343 -2.06 5.04 -13.41
CA LEU A 343 -1.61 4.53 -12.11
C LEU A 343 -2.03 5.48 -10.99
N GLY A 344 -2.31 6.76 -11.29
CA GLY A 344 -2.74 7.77 -10.34
C GLY A 344 -1.60 8.39 -9.52
N ILE A 345 -0.36 8.25 -9.99
CA ILE A 345 0.79 8.94 -9.39
C ILE A 345 0.60 10.46 -9.44
N THR A 346 1.17 11.15 -8.47
CA THR A 346 1.05 12.62 -8.32
C THR A 346 2.38 13.33 -8.54
N THR A 347 3.47 12.58 -8.66
CA THR A 347 4.83 13.10 -8.83
C THR A 347 5.72 12.05 -9.49
N ILE A 348 6.82 12.52 -10.09
CA ILE A 348 7.96 11.73 -10.54
C ILE A 348 9.22 12.58 -10.38
N SER A 349 10.31 11.95 -9.95
CA SER A 349 11.59 12.61 -9.69
C SER A 349 12.71 12.05 -10.56
N LYS A 350 13.74 12.85 -10.80
CA LYS A 350 14.94 12.40 -11.53
C LYS A 350 15.64 11.22 -10.83
N THR A 351 15.55 11.15 -9.49
CA THR A 351 16.19 10.09 -8.70
C THR A 351 15.54 8.74 -8.93
N GLU A 352 14.23 8.68 -9.17
CA GLU A 352 13.52 7.43 -9.48
C GLU A 352 13.97 6.84 -10.85
N LEU A 353 14.57 7.66 -11.72
CA LEU A 353 15.04 7.31 -13.06
C LEU A 353 16.56 7.53 -13.26
N GLU A 354 17.36 7.54 -12.19
CA GLU A 354 18.74 8.04 -12.23
C GLU A 354 19.61 7.35 -13.29
N SER A 355 19.50 6.02 -13.47
CA SER A 355 20.31 5.28 -14.44
C SER A 355 19.87 5.45 -15.90
N SER A 356 18.61 5.78 -16.17
CA SER A 356 18.05 5.84 -17.53
C SER A 356 17.80 7.25 -18.03
N ARG A 357 17.72 8.24 -17.15
CA ARG A 357 17.28 9.61 -17.49
C ARG A 357 18.01 10.25 -18.68
N LYS A 358 19.28 9.92 -18.90
CA LYS A 358 20.08 10.49 -20.00
C LYS A 358 19.78 9.84 -21.36
N ASP A 359 19.34 8.60 -21.36
CA ASP A 359 19.12 7.77 -22.56
C ASP A 359 17.62 7.54 -22.86
N LEU A 360 16.74 7.99 -21.95
CA LEU A 360 15.30 7.93 -22.10
C LEU A 360 14.84 8.80 -23.29
N ILE A 361 14.14 8.17 -24.23
CA ILE A 361 13.60 8.80 -25.45
C ILE A 361 12.13 9.18 -25.25
N THR A 362 11.36 8.29 -24.62
CA THR A 362 9.91 8.44 -24.45
C THR A 362 9.53 8.34 -22.98
N LEU A 363 8.77 9.33 -22.51
CA LEU A 363 8.16 9.35 -21.20
C LEU A 363 6.66 9.69 -21.33
N ASP A 364 5.81 8.68 -21.14
CA ASP A 364 4.36 8.86 -21.09
C ASP A 364 3.86 8.73 -19.65
N LEU A 365 3.27 9.81 -19.15
CA LEU A 365 2.71 9.95 -17.81
C LEU A 365 1.20 10.21 -17.89
N SER A 366 0.54 9.73 -18.93
CA SER A 366 -0.88 9.96 -19.20
C SER A 366 -1.82 9.40 -18.13
N GLY A 367 -2.97 10.05 -17.92
CA GLY A 367 -4.05 9.50 -17.08
C GLY A 367 -3.74 9.42 -15.59
N ASN A 368 -2.74 10.14 -15.08
CA ASN A 368 -2.39 10.16 -13.66
C ASN A 368 -3.01 11.38 -12.93
N ASN A 369 -2.52 11.68 -11.72
CA ASN A 369 -3.10 12.67 -10.82
C ASN A 369 -2.13 13.82 -10.50
N PHE A 370 -1.21 14.16 -11.41
CA PHE A 370 -0.29 15.29 -11.22
C PHE A 370 -1.08 16.58 -11.00
N THR A 371 -0.72 17.38 -10.01
CA THR A 371 -1.33 18.69 -9.77
C THR A 371 -0.52 19.84 -10.36
N THR A 372 0.74 19.57 -10.69
CA THR A 372 1.67 20.47 -11.37
C THR A 372 2.59 19.66 -12.27
N ILE A 373 3.25 20.33 -13.22
CA ILE A 373 4.34 19.73 -13.99
C ILE A 373 5.55 19.55 -13.04
N PRO A 374 6.10 18.33 -12.90
CA PRO A 374 7.27 18.09 -12.04
C PRO A 374 8.48 18.94 -12.45
N TYR A 375 9.12 19.60 -11.47
CA TYR A 375 10.30 20.44 -11.70
C TYR A 375 11.50 19.70 -12.29
N ASP A 376 11.57 18.38 -12.11
CA ASP A 376 12.64 17.57 -12.66
C ASP A 376 12.50 17.32 -14.17
N LEU A 377 11.33 17.54 -14.78
CA LEU A 377 11.12 17.39 -16.23
C LEU A 377 11.76 18.56 -16.99
N THR A 378 13.08 18.46 -17.22
CA THR A 378 13.88 19.48 -17.88
C THR A 378 14.87 18.86 -18.87
N PRO A 379 15.32 19.62 -19.89
CA PRO A 379 16.36 19.17 -20.81
C PRO A 379 17.67 18.79 -20.10
N ALA A 380 17.98 19.42 -18.97
CA ALA A 380 19.20 19.13 -18.21
C ALA A 380 19.15 17.76 -17.52
N ASN A 381 17.98 17.38 -17.00
CA ASN A 381 17.80 16.09 -16.36
C ASN A 381 17.57 14.96 -17.38
N PHE A 382 16.88 15.26 -18.49
CA PHE A 382 16.48 14.31 -19.53
C PHE A 382 16.96 14.72 -20.94
N PRO A 383 18.27 14.82 -21.19
CA PRO A 383 18.81 15.39 -22.42
C PRO A 383 18.44 14.62 -23.70
N GLY A 384 18.20 13.31 -23.60
CA GLY A 384 17.81 12.44 -24.72
C GLY A 384 16.30 12.36 -24.99
N LEU A 385 15.46 13.01 -24.18
CA LEU A 385 14.02 12.88 -24.29
C LEU A 385 13.48 13.59 -25.53
N LEU A 386 12.73 12.84 -26.34
CA LEU A 386 12.11 13.32 -27.57
C LEU A 386 10.58 13.36 -27.48
N ASN A 387 9.98 12.46 -26.68
CA ASN A 387 8.53 12.35 -26.57
C ASN A 387 8.10 12.45 -25.10
N LEU A 388 7.25 13.42 -24.80
CA LEU A 388 6.68 13.63 -23.46
C LEU A 388 5.15 13.74 -23.54
N SER A 389 4.45 12.91 -22.77
CA SER A 389 3.00 13.00 -22.61
C SER A 389 2.63 13.20 -21.14
N LEU A 390 1.84 14.25 -20.90
CA LEU A 390 1.13 14.52 -19.65
C LEU A 390 -0.39 14.57 -19.93
N THR A 391 -0.87 13.83 -20.93
CA THR A 391 -2.27 13.83 -21.34
C THR A 391 -3.19 13.33 -20.23
N GLY A 392 -4.33 13.97 -20.02
CA GLY A 392 -5.39 13.40 -19.20
C GLY A 392 -5.08 13.31 -17.71
N ASN A 393 -4.23 14.20 -17.17
CA ASN A 393 -3.92 14.22 -15.74
C ASN A 393 -5.03 14.89 -14.91
N ARG A 394 -6.23 14.34 -14.96
CA ARG A 394 -7.41 14.78 -14.20
C ARG A 394 -7.70 13.75 -13.10
N ARG A 395 -7.77 14.19 -11.84
CA ARG A 395 -8.23 13.32 -10.75
C ARG A 395 -9.74 13.07 -10.82
N TYR A 396 -10.48 14.12 -11.19
CA TYR A 396 -11.93 14.05 -11.35
C TYR A 396 -12.29 14.41 -12.79
N SER A 397 -12.71 13.41 -13.57
CA SER A 397 -13.14 13.62 -14.97
C SER A 397 -14.39 14.50 -15.09
N THR A 398 -15.15 14.67 -14.00
CA THR A 398 -16.39 15.48 -13.98
C THR A 398 -16.14 16.99 -13.87
N ILE A 399 -14.88 17.43 -13.77
CA ILE A 399 -14.55 18.86 -13.70
C ILE A 399 -14.82 19.50 -15.05
N THR A 400 -15.78 20.42 -15.05
CA THR A 400 -16.17 21.23 -16.21
C THR A 400 -16.29 22.72 -15.88
N ASP A 401 -16.29 23.15 -14.62
CA ASP A 401 -16.31 24.58 -14.27
C ASP A 401 -15.22 24.87 -13.22
N LEU A 402 -14.08 25.41 -13.67
CA LEU A 402 -12.95 25.73 -12.80
C LEU A 402 -13.21 26.95 -11.91
N SER A 403 -14.21 27.79 -12.21
CA SER A 403 -14.54 28.95 -11.38
C SER A 403 -15.21 28.57 -10.06
N THR A 404 -15.73 27.35 -9.97
CA THR A 404 -16.41 26.80 -8.78
C THR A 404 -15.71 25.57 -8.19
N GLU A 405 -14.57 25.17 -8.75
CA GLU A 405 -13.84 23.98 -8.31
C GLU A 405 -13.12 24.23 -6.98
N THR A 406 -13.53 23.52 -5.93
CA THR A 406 -12.98 23.65 -4.57
C THR A 406 -12.34 22.37 -4.03
N ARG A 407 -12.40 21.25 -4.76
CA ARG A 407 -11.86 19.96 -4.29
C ARG A 407 -10.34 20.00 -4.26
N ASP A 408 -9.78 19.34 -3.25
CA ASP A 408 -8.34 19.16 -3.14
C ASP A 408 -7.80 18.31 -4.28
N ASN A 409 -6.66 18.74 -4.82
CA ASN A 409 -5.88 18.03 -5.85
C ASN A 409 -6.73 17.61 -7.07
N PRO A 410 -7.33 18.55 -7.81
CA PRO A 410 -8.27 18.27 -8.91
C PRO A 410 -7.64 17.55 -10.11
N GLY A 411 -6.31 17.53 -10.19
CA GLY A 411 -5.51 17.15 -11.36
C GLY A 411 -4.62 18.31 -11.78
N LEU A 412 -4.08 18.25 -13.00
CA LEU A 412 -3.08 19.18 -13.53
C LEU A 412 -3.74 20.52 -13.86
N CYS A 413 -3.96 21.31 -12.80
CA CYS A 413 -4.65 22.58 -12.81
C CYS A 413 -3.65 23.71 -12.61
N ILE A 414 -3.10 24.20 -13.72
CA ILE A 414 -2.06 25.22 -13.74
C ILE A 414 -2.45 26.36 -14.68
N ASP A 415 -2.01 27.57 -14.34
CA ASP A 415 -2.09 28.70 -15.25
C ASP A 415 -1.13 28.47 -16.43
N ALA A 416 -1.57 28.79 -17.63
CA ALA A 416 -0.79 28.66 -18.86
C ALA A 416 0.48 29.53 -18.85
N SER A 417 0.52 30.57 -18.02
CA SER A 417 1.70 31.41 -17.78
C SER A 417 2.69 30.84 -16.77
N SER A 418 2.37 29.71 -16.12
CA SER A 418 3.22 29.08 -15.10
C SER A 418 4.64 28.80 -15.62
N SER A 419 5.63 28.98 -14.73
CA SER A 419 7.04 28.79 -15.08
C SER A 419 7.35 27.36 -15.54
N THR A 420 6.67 26.36 -14.96
CA THR A 420 6.86 24.95 -15.33
C THR A 420 6.33 24.64 -16.73
N LEU A 421 5.16 25.18 -17.13
CA LEU A 421 4.68 25.03 -18.50
C LEU A 421 5.55 25.79 -19.50
N LYS A 422 5.93 27.03 -19.17
CA LYS A 422 6.87 27.79 -20.00
C LYS A 422 8.18 27.03 -20.24
N ASN A 423 8.71 26.34 -19.22
CA ASN A 423 9.92 25.54 -19.36
C ASN A 423 9.74 24.33 -20.30
N LEU A 424 8.59 23.64 -20.25
CA LEU A 424 8.30 22.56 -21.20
C LEU A 424 8.21 23.08 -22.64
N LEU A 425 7.53 24.20 -22.88
CA LEU A 425 7.39 24.79 -24.22
C LEU A 425 8.74 25.26 -24.79
N LYS A 426 9.69 25.69 -23.94
CA LYS A 426 11.05 26.06 -24.36
C LYS A 426 11.94 24.85 -24.70
N TRP A 427 11.47 23.61 -24.54
CA TRP A 427 12.28 22.40 -24.71
C TRP A 427 12.51 22.06 -26.19
N LYS A 428 13.59 22.62 -26.75
CA LYS A 428 13.90 22.55 -28.19
C LYS A 428 14.06 21.13 -28.77
N ASN A 429 14.47 20.14 -27.98
CA ASN A 429 14.75 18.78 -28.48
C ASN A 429 13.50 17.90 -28.60
N LEU A 430 12.35 18.30 -28.03
CA LEU A 430 11.14 17.49 -28.12
C LEU A 430 10.65 17.41 -29.57
N LYS A 431 10.32 16.19 -29.98
CA LYS A 431 9.57 15.87 -31.19
C LYS A 431 8.08 15.75 -30.93
N SER A 432 7.68 15.32 -29.73
CA SER A 432 6.28 15.21 -29.34
C SER A 432 6.07 15.75 -27.93
N LEU A 433 5.10 16.65 -27.79
CA LEU A 433 4.60 17.12 -26.51
C LEU A 433 3.07 17.05 -26.48
N SER A 434 2.52 16.21 -25.60
CA SER A 434 1.06 16.04 -25.44
C SER A 434 0.62 16.50 -24.06
N LEU A 435 -0.25 17.52 -24.04
CA LEU A 435 -0.81 18.17 -22.86
C LEU A 435 -2.34 18.19 -22.89
N SER A 436 -2.95 17.39 -23.75
CA SER A 436 -4.40 17.36 -23.94
C SER A 436 -5.14 16.91 -22.69
N TYR A 437 -6.39 17.34 -22.58
CA TYR A 437 -7.34 16.85 -21.58
C TYR A 437 -6.86 17.04 -20.12
N ASN A 438 -6.22 18.18 -19.84
CA ASN A 438 -5.82 18.58 -18.49
C ASN A 438 -6.75 19.68 -17.96
N LEU A 439 -6.35 20.37 -16.90
CA LEU A 439 -7.04 21.53 -16.32
C LEU A 439 -6.20 22.82 -16.50
N ILE A 440 -5.41 22.89 -17.58
CA ILE A 440 -4.57 24.07 -17.87
C ILE A 440 -5.49 25.22 -18.28
N TYR A 441 -5.33 26.39 -17.67
CA TYR A 441 -6.24 27.52 -17.90
C TYR A 441 -5.52 28.83 -18.20
N GLY A 442 -6.26 29.80 -18.73
CA GLY A 442 -5.74 31.15 -19.03
C GLY A 442 -5.10 31.26 -20.41
N LYS A 443 -4.33 32.34 -20.61
CA LYS A 443 -3.74 32.68 -21.91
C LYS A 443 -2.40 31.98 -22.13
N LEU A 444 -2.22 31.37 -23.29
CA LEU A 444 -0.92 30.83 -23.69
C LEU A 444 0.14 31.95 -23.70
N PRO A 445 1.37 31.66 -23.24
CA PRO A 445 2.41 32.67 -23.13
C PRO A 445 2.90 33.12 -24.52
N THR A 446 3.12 34.42 -24.67
CA THR A 446 3.70 35.00 -25.90
C THR A 446 5.22 34.86 -25.95
N PHE A 447 5.88 34.68 -24.80
CA PHE A 447 7.34 34.72 -24.62
C PHE A 447 8.00 36.04 -25.03
N ILE A 448 7.20 37.11 -25.07
CA ILE A 448 7.66 38.47 -25.32
C ILE A 448 7.37 39.32 -24.08
N ASN A 449 8.37 40.09 -23.65
CA ASN A 449 8.25 41.04 -22.56
C ASN A 449 7.29 42.17 -22.93
N SER A 450 6.24 42.37 -22.13
CA SER A 450 5.24 43.41 -22.37
C SER A 450 5.79 44.85 -22.28
N TYR A 451 6.91 45.05 -21.58
CA TYR A 451 7.46 46.39 -21.34
C TYR A 451 8.33 46.93 -22.49
N ASN A 452 9.06 46.07 -23.19
CA ASN A 452 10.01 46.47 -24.25
C ASN A 452 9.88 45.67 -25.55
N GLY A 453 8.99 44.67 -25.62
CA GLY A 453 8.81 43.83 -26.80
C GLY A 453 9.96 42.86 -27.08
N SER A 454 10.95 42.70 -26.19
CA SER A 454 12.04 41.76 -26.38
C SER A 454 11.63 40.32 -26.01
N PRO A 455 12.28 39.29 -26.57
CA PRO A 455 12.10 37.92 -26.08
C PRO A 455 12.39 37.79 -24.58
N GLU A 456 11.66 36.92 -23.90
CA GLU A 456 11.91 36.52 -22.51
C GLU A 456 13.30 35.86 -22.36
N TYR A 457 13.81 35.79 -21.13
CA TYR A 457 15.06 35.08 -20.83
C TYR A 457 15.01 33.61 -21.31
N GLY A 458 16.10 33.19 -21.96
CA GLY A 458 16.27 31.85 -22.53
C GLY A 458 15.46 31.60 -23.80
N VAL A 459 14.84 32.62 -24.39
CA VAL A 459 14.06 32.53 -25.63
C VAL A 459 14.80 33.27 -26.75
N SER A 460 14.97 32.59 -27.89
CA SER A 460 15.49 33.16 -29.12
C SER A 460 14.36 33.29 -30.14
N THR A 461 14.45 34.24 -31.06
CA THR A 461 13.60 34.28 -32.25
C THR A 461 14.19 33.43 -33.39
N TYR A 462 13.50 33.29 -34.51
CA TYR A 462 14.05 32.62 -35.69
C TYR A 462 15.22 33.40 -36.28
N THR A 463 16.29 32.69 -36.62
CA THR A 463 17.47 33.22 -37.32
C THR A 463 17.38 32.99 -38.82
N ASP A 464 18.25 33.66 -39.58
CA ASP A 464 18.41 33.39 -41.02
C ASP A 464 18.80 31.94 -41.29
N GLU A 465 19.63 31.35 -40.42
CA GLU A 465 20.04 29.94 -40.51
C GLU A 465 18.85 29.00 -40.29
N ASP A 466 18.02 29.25 -39.27
CA ASP A 466 16.80 28.44 -39.02
C ASP A 466 15.87 28.44 -40.25
N ILE A 467 15.73 29.59 -40.90
CA ILE A 467 14.89 29.74 -42.10
C ILE A 467 15.50 29.00 -43.28
N GLN A 468 16.82 29.08 -43.49
CA GLN A 468 17.51 28.41 -44.60
C GLN A 468 17.53 26.89 -44.45
N GLN A 469 17.65 26.36 -43.23
CA GLN A 469 17.73 24.92 -43.00
C GLN A 469 16.36 24.21 -43.03
N ASN A 470 15.26 24.96 -43.00
CA ASN A 470 13.91 24.41 -42.98
C ASN A 470 13.16 24.76 -44.28
N ASP A 471 12.87 23.75 -45.11
CA ASP A 471 12.16 23.94 -46.38
C ASP A 471 10.85 24.72 -46.26
N THR A 472 10.08 24.49 -45.19
CA THR A 472 8.81 25.17 -44.97
C THR A 472 9.04 26.65 -44.68
N LEU A 473 9.95 26.98 -43.77
CA LEU A 473 10.30 28.38 -43.46
C LEU A 473 10.92 29.09 -44.66
N MET A 474 11.83 28.42 -45.39
CA MET A 474 12.49 28.97 -46.58
C MET A 474 11.48 29.36 -47.68
N SER A 475 10.38 28.60 -47.80
CA SER A 475 9.32 28.86 -48.79
C SER A 475 8.47 30.10 -48.51
N ALA A 476 8.59 30.69 -47.33
CA ALA A 476 7.79 31.84 -46.95
C ALA A 476 8.14 33.10 -47.76
N SER A 477 7.20 34.05 -47.83
CA SER A 477 7.46 35.37 -48.44
C SER A 477 8.50 36.17 -47.63
N GLU A 478 9.15 37.15 -48.25
CA GLU A 478 10.12 38.00 -47.56
C GLU A 478 9.51 38.77 -46.37
N GLU A 479 8.22 39.14 -46.47
CA GLU A 479 7.47 39.74 -45.37
C GLU A 479 7.32 38.76 -44.19
N VAL A 480 6.94 37.50 -44.46
CA VAL A 480 6.80 36.47 -43.43
C VAL A 480 8.16 36.13 -42.82
N LYS A 481 9.23 36.06 -43.62
CA LYS A 481 10.60 35.87 -43.13
C LYS A 481 11.04 37.01 -42.21
N ALA A 482 10.75 38.27 -42.56
CA ALA A 482 11.03 39.41 -41.69
C ALA A 482 10.24 39.31 -40.37
N LYS A 483 8.96 38.92 -40.42
CA LYS A 483 8.12 38.70 -39.24
C LYS A 483 8.67 37.57 -38.36
N LEU A 484 9.07 36.43 -38.93
CA LEU A 484 9.64 35.28 -38.19
C LEU A 484 10.83 35.67 -37.32
N LYS A 485 11.68 36.61 -37.77
CA LYS A 485 12.82 37.12 -36.98
C LYS A 485 12.42 37.87 -35.70
N THR A 486 11.14 38.20 -35.55
CA THR A 486 10.55 38.81 -34.34
C THR A 486 9.78 37.80 -33.48
N ILE A 487 9.52 36.60 -33.98
CA ILE A 487 8.69 35.58 -33.33
C ILE A 487 9.57 34.64 -32.50
N PRO A 488 9.21 34.37 -31.23
CA PRO A 488 9.87 33.35 -30.42
C PRO A 488 9.89 31.98 -31.09
N ASN A 489 11.07 31.37 -31.14
CA ASN A 489 11.27 30.03 -31.67
C ASN A 489 11.04 28.98 -30.57
N ILE A 490 9.77 28.62 -30.39
CA ILE A 490 9.25 27.71 -29.34
C ILE A 490 8.95 26.36 -29.97
N LEU A 491 9.34 25.26 -29.30
CA LEU A 491 9.23 23.88 -29.80
C LEU A 491 9.71 23.67 -31.27
N PRO A 492 10.88 24.21 -31.70
CA PRO A 492 11.33 24.19 -33.10
C PRO A 492 11.32 22.81 -33.78
N ASN A 493 11.59 21.76 -33.01
CA ASN A 493 11.72 20.40 -33.52
C ASN A 493 10.46 19.55 -33.32
N ALA A 494 9.39 20.10 -32.75
CA ALA A 494 8.16 19.36 -32.52
C ALA A 494 7.50 18.96 -33.84
N GLU A 495 7.25 17.67 -34.00
CA GLU A 495 6.48 17.05 -35.08
C GLU A 495 5.02 16.83 -34.65
N HIS A 496 4.78 16.73 -33.34
CA HIS A 496 3.44 16.68 -32.72
C HIS A 496 3.36 17.61 -31.52
N PHE A 497 2.29 18.40 -31.44
CA PHE A 497 1.95 19.19 -30.27
C PHE A 497 0.43 19.15 -30.06
N SER A 498 0.01 18.82 -28.85
CA SER A 498 -1.41 18.78 -28.49
C SER A 498 -1.66 19.41 -27.13
N ILE A 499 -2.67 20.28 -27.06
CA ILE A 499 -3.08 21.02 -25.87
C ILE A 499 -4.60 21.28 -25.84
N ASN A 500 -5.35 20.57 -26.68
CA ASN A 500 -6.81 20.59 -26.71
C ASN A 500 -7.44 20.05 -25.43
N LEU A 501 -8.74 20.30 -25.26
CA LEU A 501 -9.54 19.85 -24.11
C LEU A 501 -9.00 20.36 -22.76
N ASN A 502 -8.42 21.56 -22.79
CA ASN A 502 -8.03 22.34 -21.63
C ASN A 502 -8.98 23.54 -21.45
N PHE A 503 -8.70 24.40 -20.48
CA PHE A 503 -9.48 25.61 -20.18
C PHE A 503 -8.75 26.87 -20.66
N LEU A 504 -8.02 26.76 -21.77
CA LEU A 504 -7.26 27.88 -22.32
C LEU A 504 -8.22 28.92 -22.89
N THR A 505 -7.94 30.19 -22.61
CA THR A 505 -8.69 31.33 -23.10
C THR A 505 -7.77 32.29 -23.82
N GLY A 506 -8.28 33.02 -24.80
CA GLY A 506 -7.52 34.04 -25.52
C GLY A 506 -8.33 34.66 -26.63
N ASP A 507 -8.00 35.89 -27.00
CA ASP A 507 -8.50 36.44 -28.26
C ASP A 507 -7.84 35.70 -29.42
N ASP A 508 -6.50 35.60 -29.37
CA ASP A 508 -5.69 34.96 -30.40
C ASP A 508 -4.76 33.88 -29.84
N LEU A 509 -4.48 32.83 -30.61
CA LEU A 509 -3.28 32.02 -30.43
C LEU A 509 -2.01 32.89 -30.54
N PRO A 510 -0.96 32.62 -29.76
CA PRO A 510 0.29 33.39 -29.83
C PRO A 510 1.02 33.17 -31.16
N ASP A 511 1.73 34.21 -31.63
CA ASP A 511 2.46 34.22 -32.91
C ASP A 511 3.40 33.01 -33.09
N TRP A 512 4.08 32.56 -32.02
CA TRP A 512 4.99 31.41 -32.11
C TRP A 512 4.29 30.11 -32.51
N LEU A 513 2.99 29.98 -32.20
CA LEU A 513 2.20 28.81 -32.56
C LEU A 513 1.56 28.99 -33.94
N LEU A 514 0.99 30.17 -34.22
CA LEU A 514 0.39 30.48 -35.53
C LEU A 514 1.39 30.40 -36.69
N TYR A 515 2.62 30.89 -36.47
CA TYR A 515 3.69 30.87 -37.48
C TYR A 515 4.60 29.64 -37.34
N HIS A 516 4.21 28.64 -36.55
CA HIS A 516 5.01 27.43 -36.44
C HIS A 516 5.06 26.72 -37.79
N PRO A 517 6.24 26.32 -38.32
CA PRO A 517 6.35 25.70 -39.65
C PRO A 517 5.59 24.38 -39.79
N ARG A 518 5.20 23.77 -38.67
CA ARG A 518 4.43 22.52 -38.63
C ARG A 518 3.00 22.71 -38.11
N PHE A 519 2.51 23.95 -38.04
CA PHE A 519 1.17 24.24 -37.51
C PHE A 519 0.08 23.37 -38.15
N ALA A 520 0.04 23.26 -39.48
CA ALA A 520 -0.91 22.38 -40.18
C ALA A 520 -0.76 20.89 -39.82
N ARG A 521 0.47 20.41 -39.56
CA ARG A 521 0.74 19.01 -39.18
C ARG A 521 0.34 18.70 -37.73
N PHE A 522 0.21 19.72 -36.90
CA PHE A 522 -0.29 19.56 -35.54
C PHE A 522 -1.80 19.28 -35.49
N ASP A 523 -2.51 19.27 -36.62
CA ASP A 523 -3.98 19.17 -36.65
C ASP A 523 -4.62 20.22 -35.71
N PRO A 524 -4.45 21.52 -36.02
CA PRO A 524 -4.70 22.58 -35.07
C PRO A 524 -6.17 22.69 -34.67
N PHE A 525 -7.11 22.32 -35.55
CA PHE A 525 -8.54 22.34 -35.23
C PHE A 525 -8.85 21.36 -34.10
N THR A 526 -8.37 20.13 -34.21
CA THR A 526 -8.61 19.07 -33.22
C THR A 526 -7.73 19.22 -31.98
N LEU A 527 -6.43 19.47 -32.16
CA LEU A 527 -5.42 19.31 -31.11
C LEU A 527 -4.99 20.62 -30.46
N ILE A 528 -5.45 21.78 -30.95
CA ILE A 528 -5.13 23.10 -30.39
C ILE A 528 -6.42 23.92 -30.12
N TYR A 529 -7.24 24.20 -31.13
CA TYR A 529 -8.40 25.08 -31.01
C TYR A 529 -9.54 24.46 -30.20
N THR A 530 -9.76 23.15 -30.31
CA THR A 530 -10.79 22.45 -29.54
C THR A 530 -10.47 22.51 -28.04
N GLN A 531 -11.14 23.38 -27.28
CA GLN A 531 -10.99 23.49 -25.82
C GLN A 531 -12.20 22.88 -25.10
N ASP A 532 -12.10 22.73 -23.78
CA ASP A 532 -13.20 22.24 -22.95
C ASP A 532 -14.42 23.17 -23.03
N SER A 533 -15.63 22.62 -23.11
CA SER A 533 -16.88 23.41 -23.21
C SER A 533 -17.29 24.10 -21.90
N GLY A 534 -16.51 23.89 -20.85
CA GLY A 534 -16.70 24.37 -19.50
C GLY A 534 -16.45 25.86 -19.26
N LYS A 535 -15.97 26.18 -18.05
CA LYS A 535 -15.49 27.53 -17.70
C LYS A 535 -14.11 27.48 -17.06
N ASP A 536 -13.27 28.46 -17.41
CA ASP A 536 -11.98 28.70 -16.76
C ASP A 536 -12.14 29.26 -15.34
N LYS A 537 -11.02 29.48 -14.63
CA LYS A 537 -11.03 30.02 -13.26
C LYS A 537 -11.65 31.42 -13.14
N SER A 538 -11.71 32.18 -14.23
CA SER A 538 -12.32 33.51 -14.27
C SER A 538 -13.78 33.47 -14.73
N GLY A 539 -14.33 32.29 -14.99
CA GLY A 539 -15.70 32.12 -15.49
C GLY A 539 -15.86 32.31 -17.00
N ASN A 540 -14.76 32.41 -17.76
CA ASN A 540 -14.79 32.55 -19.21
C ASN A 540 -14.97 31.18 -19.88
N ILE A 541 -15.61 31.16 -21.06
CA ILE A 541 -15.67 29.97 -21.90
C ILE A 541 -14.29 29.76 -22.56
N PRO A 542 -13.65 28.58 -22.41
CA PRO A 542 -12.40 28.25 -23.09
C PRO A 542 -12.51 28.31 -24.61
N GLY A 543 -11.42 28.71 -25.27
CA GLY A 543 -11.34 28.86 -26.72
C GLY A 543 -10.54 30.08 -27.16
N PHE A 544 -10.41 30.20 -28.47
CA PHE A 544 -9.71 31.29 -29.17
C PHE A 544 -10.64 31.90 -30.21
N LYS A 545 -10.60 33.22 -30.40
CA LYS A 545 -11.48 33.91 -31.37
C LYS A 545 -10.93 33.89 -32.79
N ASN A 546 -9.64 33.62 -32.96
CA ASN A 546 -8.96 33.59 -34.26
C ASN A 546 -8.86 32.20 -34.88
N GLU A 547 -9.80 31.30 -34.60
CA GLU A 547 -9.87 30.03 -35.32
C GLU A 547 -10.15 30.30 -36.81
N PRO A 548 -9.24 29.90 -37.72
CA PRO A 548 -9.43 30.12 -39.14
C PRO A 548 -10.47 29.14 -39.70
N SER A 549 -11.18 29.50 -40.77
CA SER A 549 -12.16 28.58 -41.38
C SER A 549 -11.52 27.38 -42.10
N ASN A 550 -10.26 27.50 -42.50
CA ASN A 550 -9.44 26.45 -43.13
C ASN A 550 -7.94 26.81 -43.02
N LEU A 551 -7.06 25.99 -43.60
CA LEU A 551 -5.60 26.19 -43.58
C LEU A 551 -5.05 26.98 -44.79
N GLU A 552 -5.89 27.56 -45.65
CA GLU A 552 -5.38 28.27 -46.85
C GLU A 552 -4.50 29.46 -46.46
N TRP A 553 -4.87 30.22 -45.43
CA TRP A 553 -4.04 31.33 -44.93
C TRP A 553 -2.62 30.86 -44.51
N PHE A 554 -2.50 29.63 -44.01
CA PHE A 554 -1.22 29.05 -43.60
C PHE A 554 -0.42 28.62 -44.83
N TYR A 555 -1.08 27.99 -45.82
CA TYR A 555 -0.43 27.58 -47.07
C TYR A 555 -0.04 28.75 -47.97
N GLU A 556 -0.75 29.88 -47.91
CA GLU A 556 -0.31 31.12 -48.57
C GLU A 556 1.00 31.66 -47.98
N ARG A 557 1.20 31.51 -46.66
CA ARG A 557 2.43 31.90 -45.97
C ARG A 557 3.55 30.87 -46.14
N TYR A 558 3.19 29.60 -46.29
CA TYR A 558 4.11 28.47 -46.42
C TYR A 558 3.72 27.55 -47.58
N PRO A 559 3.98 27.96 -48.83
CA PRO A 559 3.52 27.21 -50.02
C PRO A 559 4.01 25.76 -50.07
N LYS A 560 5.24 25.49 -49.61
CA LYS A 560 5.79 24.11 -49.57
C LYS A 560 5.11 23.20 -48.53
N ALA A 561 4.34 23.76 -47.58
CA ALA A 561 3.60 22.96 -46.62
C ALA A 561 2.25 22.47 -47.14
N ARG A 562 1.78 22.99 -48.30
CA ARG A 562 0.53 22.57 -48.90
C ARG A 562 0.61 21.09 -49.30
N PRO A 563 -0.35 20.25 -48.88
CA PRO A 563 -0.42 18.86 -49.33
C PRO A 563 -0.48 18.81 -50.86
N THR A 564 0.41 18.05 -51.48
CA THR A 564 0.30 17.72 -52.90
C THR A 564 -0.76 16.65 -53.04
N LEU A 565 -1.80 16.90 -53.83
CA LEU A 565 -2.69 15.84 -54.30
C LEU A 565 -1.83 14.84 -55.07
N THR A 566 -1.62 13.65 -54.53
CA THR A 566 -1.12 12.53 -55.31
C THR A 566 -2.29 12.04 -56.14
N ASP A 567 -2.20 12.14 -57.46
CA ASP A 567 -3.12 11.45 -58.37
C ASP A 567 -3.06 9.95 -58.03
N ASN A 568 -4.16 9.43 -57.47
CA ASN A 568 -4.36 8.00 -57.25
C ASN A 568 -4.67 7.30 -58.57
#